data_AF-A0A7C6B4Z2-F1
#
_entry.id   AF-A0A7C6B4Z2-F1
#
_cell.length_a   1.000
_cell.length_b   1.000
_cell.length_c   1.000
_cell.angle_alpha   90.00
_cell.angle_beta   90.00
_cell.angle_gamma   90.00
#
_symmetry.space_group_name_H-M   'P 1'
#
loop_
_entity.id
_entity.type
_entity.pdbx_description
1 polymer ?
#
loop_
_entity_poly.entity_id
_entity_poly.type
_entity_poly.pdbx_seq_one_letter_code
_entity_poly.pdbx_strand_id
1 'polypeptide(L)' 'MPKLTRRNFMAASAAAVSARSVPQIVAKPATRRILTLVYDKSLGMMRAIDRVVLR' A
#
# COMPACT_ATOMS: atom_id res chain seq x y z
N MET A 1 -8.14 -21.40 15.18
CA MET A 1 -7.06 -20.81 14.38
C MET A 1 -7.68 -19.86 13.37
N PRO A 2 -7.28 -18.57 13.30
CA PRO A 2 -7.80 -17.68 12.27
C PRO A 2 -7.46 -18.28 10.89
N LYS A 3 -8.49 -18.53 10.08
CA LYS A 3 -8.33 -19.06 8.71
C LYS A 3 -7.76 -17.95 7.82
N LEU A 4 -6.44 -17.75 7.91
CA LEU A 4 -5.74 -16.83 7.03
C LEU A 4 -5.66 -17.48 5.65
N THR A 5 -6.52 -17.03 4.74
CA THR A 5 -6.38 -17.34 3.32
C THR A 5 -5.01 -16.83 2.85
N ARG A 6 -4.40 -17.51 1.87
CA ARG A 6 -3.07 -17.17 1.34
C ARG A 6 -2.93 -15.67 1.01
N ARG A 7 -4.02 -15.08 0.52
CA ARG A 7 -4.14 -13.65 0.21
C ARG A 7 -4.09 -12.76 1.46
N ASN A 8 -4.83 -13.11 2.51
CA ASN A 8 -4.85 -12.34 3.75
C ASN A 8 -3.52 -12.43 4.50
N PHE A 9 -2.86 -13.59 4.44
CA PHE A 9 -1.51 -13.76 4.98
C PHE A 9 -0.50 -12.84 4.26
N MET A 10 -0.48 -12.87 2.93
CA MET A 10 0.38 -11.99 2.12
C MET A 10 0.12 -10.50 2.39
N ALA A 11 -1.16 -10.11 2.46
CA ALA A 11 -1.54 -8.74 2.77
C ALA A 11 -1.07 -8.31 4.17
N ALA A 12 -1.23 -9.17 5.18
CA ALA A 12 -0.79 -8.90 6.54
C ALA A 12 0.74 -8.80 6.66
N SER A 13 1.48 -9.70 6.00
CA SER A 13 2.94 -9.66 5.96
C SER A 13 3.46 -8.40 5.26
N ALA A 14 2.88 -8.04 4.11
CA ALA A 14 3.24 -6.81 3.39
C ALA A 14 2.94 -5.56 4.23
N ALA A 15 1.78 -5.52 4.90
CA ALA A 15 1.39 -4.43 5.79
C ALA A 15 2.38 -4.29 6.96
N ALA A 16 2.74 -5.39 7.63
CA ALA A 16 3.69 -5.36 8.74
C ALA A 16 5.09 -4.85 8.32
N VAL A 17 5.58 -5.28 7.16
CA VAL A 17 6.87 -4.83 6.62
C VAL A 17 6.81 -3.34 6.27
N SER A 18 5.73 -2.89 5.63
CA SER A 18 5.54 -1.48 5.29
C SER A 18 5.45 -0.60 6.54
N ALA A 19 4.71 -1.00 7.57
CA ALA A 19 4.56 -0.24 8.81
C ALA A 19 5.89 0.01 9.53
N ARG A 20 6.84 -0.93 9.45
CA ARG A 20 8.17 -0.80 10.05
C ARG A 20 9.15 -0.01 9.19
N SER A 21 9.06 -0.13 7.87
CA SER A 21 10.05 0.45 6.94
C SER A 21 9.72 1.87 6.51
N VAL A 22 8.43 2.22 6.41
CA VAL A 22 7.97 3.56 5.99
C VAL A 22 8.57 4.69 6.85
N PRO A 23 8.63 4.63 8.19
CA PRO A 23 9.17 5.73 9.02
C PRO A 23 10.64 6.05 8.73
N GLN A 24 11.49 5.02 8.57
CA GLN A 24 12.91 5.19 8.25
C GLN A 24 13.13 5.74 6.84
N ILE A 25 12.21 5.42 5.94
CA ILE A 25 12.28 5.75 4.53
C ILE A 25 11.77 7.19 4.28
N VAL A 26 10.74 7.63 5.00
CA VAL A 26 10.14 8.98 4.91
C VAL A 26 11.12 10.08 5.31
N ALA A 27 12.05 9.81 6.22
CA ALA A 27 13.06 10.77 6.68
C ALA A 27 14.04 11.21 5.57
N LYS A 28 14.11 10.49 4.44
CA LYS A 28 14.99 10.83 3.32
C LYS A 28 14.26 11.66 2.25
N PRO A 29 14.79 12.82 1.84
CA PRO A 29 14.12 13.71 0.87
C PRO A 29 13.92 13.06 -0.50
N ALA A 30 14.87 12.22 -0.96
CA ALA A 30 14.73 11.47 -2.20
C ALA A 30 13.56 10.48 -2.16
N THR A 31 13.33 9.83 -1.01
CA THR A 31 12.24 8.86 -0.93
C THR A 31 10.87 9.50 -0.77
N ARG A 32 10.78 10.70 -0.20
CA ARG A 32 9.53 11.47 -0.15
C ARG A 32 8.92 11.65 -1.55
N ARG A 33 9.74 11.84 -2.58
CA ARG A 33 9.29 11.96 -3.97
C ARG A 33 8.77 10.63 -4.54
N ILE A 34 9.42 9.52 -4.19
CA ILE A 34 8.96 8.18 -4.59
C ILE A 34 7.64 7.85 -3.88
N LEU A 35 7.54 8.14 -2.59
CA LEU A 35 6.34 7.88 -1.80
C LEU A 35 5.15 8.71 -2.27
N THR A 36 5.36 9.98 -2.65
CA THR A 36 4.30 10.81 -3.24
C THR A 36 3.84 10.26 -4.59
N LEU A 37 4.76 9.86 -5.47
CA LEU A 37 4.41 9.21 -6.73
C LEU A 37 3.64 7.89 -6.53
N VAL A 38 4.09 7.04 -5.60
CA VAL A 38 3.43 5.78 -5.27
C VAL A 38 2.05 6.04 -4.68
N TYR A 39 1.91 7.04 -3.80
CA TYR A 39 0.64 7.44 -3.21
C TYR A 39 -0.34 7.96 -4.28
N ASP A 40 0.10 8.86 -5.16
CA ASP A 40 -0.75 9.36 -6.25
C ASP A 40 -1.19 8.23 -7.20
N LYS A 41 -0.27 7.30 -7.52
CA LYS A 41 -0.56 6.12 -8.34
C LYS A 41 -1.59 5.20 -7.69
N SER A 42 -1.45 4.90 -6.40
CA SER A 42 -2.37 4.01 -5.69
C SER A 42 -3.76 4.63 -5.57
N LEU A 43 -3.84 5.95 -5.33
CA LEU A 43 -5.10 6.70 -5.30
C LEU A 43 -5.79 6.70 -6.68
N GLY A 44 -5.01 6.82 -7.76
CA GLY A 44 -5.51 6.69 -9.13
C GLY A 44 -6.10 5.30 -9.43
N MET A 45 -5.46 4.25 -8.92
CA MET A 45 -5.96 2.87 -9.04
C MET A 45 -7.23 2.64 -8.21
N MET A 46 -7.34 3.22 -7.01
CA MET A 46 -8.58 3.18 -6.21
C MET A 46 -9.75 3.81 -6.97
N ARG A 47 -9.53 4.98 -7.58
CA ARG A 47 -10.56 5.61 -8.44
C ARG A 47 -10.91 4.79 -9.67
N ALA A 48 -9.95 4.05 -10.23
CA ALA A 48 -10.23 3.13 -11.33
C ALA A 48 -11.06 1.94 -10.86
N ILE A 49 -10.75 1.38 -9.69
CA ILE A 49 -11.52 0.30 -9.07
C ILE A 49 -12.94 0.77 -8.75
N ASP A 50 -13.11 1.94 -8.13
CA ASP A 50 -14.44 2.51 -7.85
C ASP A 50 -15.27 2.64 -9.12
N ARG A 51 -14.68 3.12 -10.22
CA ARG A 51 -15.38 3.19 -11.53
C ARG A 51 -15.76 1.84 -12.13
N VAL A 52 -15.05 0.78 -11.79
CA VAL A 52 -15.34 -0.59 -12.27
C VAL A 52 -16.37 -1.29 -11.38
N VAL A 53 -16.40 -0.98 -10.07
CA VAL A 53 -17.25 -1.66 -9.08
C VAL A 53 -18.57 -0.93 -8.83
N LEU A 54 -18.59 0.41 -8.86
CA LEU A 54 -19.78 1.24 -8.63
C LEU A 54 -20.47 1.69 -9.93
N ARG A 55 -20.10 1.11 -11.07
CA ARG A 55 -20.83 1.19 -12.33
C ARG A 55 -21.48 -0.15 -12.61
#